data_AF-A0A1T4RV33-F1
#
_entry.id   AF-A0A1T4RV33-F1
#
_cell.length_a   1.000
_cell.length_b   1.000
_cell.length_c   1.000
_cell.angle_alpha   90.00
_cell.angle_beta   90.00
_cell.angle_gamma   90.00
#
_symmetry.space_group_name_H-M   'P 1'
#
loop_
_entity.id
_entity.type
_entity.pdbx_description
1 polymer ?
#
loop_
_entity_poly.entity_id
_entity_poly.type
_entity_poly.pdbx_seq_one_letter_code
_entity_poly.pdbx_strand_id
1 'polypeptide(L)'
;MKHKLGFTLIELVIVIVILGILAVIAAPKFMSIQSDARKADLQQLAATLKSTIATVNAKAMIEGKETALSDTVDGIAIANGYPTATNSGIVQSLASSNAWYHYPIDIKKLALGDHFWSDWAGNKLQLNTGMMVFSLKNLSGLTQSQILNRHCYVMYFDLAAGDAASGKAQSNANDGKSTSGWRNKLYQLHKKIWQKGICPYVLKPFKLDSYFTICHQPTEGKGSAGDNLPSLNAPMIKVVDDKC
;
A
#
# COMPACT_ATOMS: atom_id res chain seq x y z
N MET A 1 19.58 57.83 43.60
CA MET A 1 20.18 56.49 43.46
C MET A 1 19.04 55.51 43.17
N LYS A 2 19.06 54.76 42.07
CA LYS A 2 17.99 53.81 41.71
C LYS A 2 18.26 52.48 42.43
N HIS A 3 17.39 52.10 43.38
CA HIS A 3 17.45 50.78 44.01
C HIS A 3 17.21 49.71 42.95
N LYS A 4 18.16 48.80 42.73
CA LYS A 4 17.90 47.55 42.02
C LYS A 4 17.21 46.61 43.00
N LEU A 5 15.92 46.35 42.76
CA LEU A 5 15.21 45.25 43.41
C LEU A 5 15.82 43.95 42.87
N GLY A 6 16.53 43.22 43.72
CA GLY A 6 17.08 41.91 43.39
C GLY A 6 15.98 40.84 43.35
N PHE A 7 16.07 39.92 42.40
CA PHE A 7 15.17 38.76 42.32
C PHE A 7 15.38 37.85 43.54
N THR A 8 14.29 37.42 44.19
CA THR A 8 14.41 36.57 45.38
C THR A 8 14.67 35.11 44.99
N LEU A 9 15.46 34.40 45.80
CA LEU A 9 15.70 32.96 45.58
C LEU A 9 14.40 32.15 45.61
N ILE A 10 13.44 32.57 46.44
CA ILE A 10 12.14 31.88 46.57
C ILE A 10 11.25 32.06 45.34
N GLU A 11 11.26 33.23 44.69
CA GLU A 11 10.55 33.42 43.42
C GLU A 11 11.07 32.47 42.34
N LEU A 12 12.38 32.25 42.27
CA LEU A 12 12.95 31.30 41.31
C LEU A 12 12.48 29.87 41.58
N VAL A 13 12.52 29.45 42.85
CA VAL A 13 12.16 28.09 43.26
C VAL A 13 10.68 27.80 42.99
N ILE A 14 9.79 28.76 43.28
CA ILE A 14 8.35 28.57 43.03
C ILE A 14 8.07 28.41 41.53
N VAL A 15 8.74 29.19 40.68
CA VAL A 15 8.55 29.11 39.23
C VAL A 15 8.95 27.74 38.68
N ILE A 16 10.11 27.21 39.08
CA ILE A 16 10.55 25.89 38.60
C ILE A 16 9.64 24.76 39.11
N VAL A 17 9.08 24.88 40.33
CA VAL A 17 8.14 23.91 40.88
C VAL A 17 6.83 23.93 40.09
N ILE A 18 6.29 25.11 39.79
CA ILE A 18 5.07 25.24 38.97
C ILE A 18 5.29 24.68 37.57
N LEU A 19 6.41 25.03 36.91
CA LEU A 19 6.77 24.49 35.60
C LEU A 19 6.95 22.96 35.65
N GLY A 20 7.49 22.42 36.74
CA GLY A 20 7.62 20.98 36.95
C GLY A 20 6.28 20.25 36.98
N ILE A 21 5.29 20.77 37.72
CA ILE A 21 3.95 20.17 37.80
C ILE A 21 3.25 20.23 36.45
N LEU A 22 3.31 21.37 35.76
CA LEU A 22 2.70 21.54 34.44
C LEU A 22 3.30 20.59 33.40
N ALA A 23 4.62 20.38 33.43
CA ALA A 23 5.32 19.49 32.52
C ALA A 23 4.87 18.03 32.69
N VAL A 24 4.71 17.55 33.93
CA VAL A 24 4.30 16.16 34.21
C VAL A 24 2.89 15.87 33.69
N ILE A 25 1.95 16.82 33.81
CA ILE A 25 0.58 16.66 33.32
C ILE A 25 0.52 16.77 31.78
N ALA A 26 1.33 17.65 31.18
CA ALA A 26 1.32 17.88 29.73
C ALA A 26 2.04 16.79 28.93
N ALA A 27 3.09 16.18 29.49
CA ALA A 27 3.93 15.19 28.80
C ALA A 27 3.15 14.03 28.14
N PRO A 28 2.27 13.28 28.84
CA PRO A 28 1.56 12.15 28.22
C PRO A 28 0.62 12.60 27.08
N LYS A 29 -0.03 13.76 27.23
CA LYS A 29 -0.91 14.33 26.20
C LYS A 29 -0.14 14.78 24.96
N PHE A 30 1.06 15.36 25.15
CA PHE A 30 1.90 15.77 24.04
C PHE A 30 2.39 14.58 23.21
N MET A 31 2.69 13.45 23.85
CA MET A 31 3.07 12.21 23.16
C MET A 31 1.93 11.61 22.33
N SER A 32 0.69 11.59 22.84
CA SER A 32 -0.46 11.06 22.10
C SER A 32 -0.82 11.91 20.88
N ILE A 33 -0.72 13.24 20.98
CA ILE A 33 -0.98 14.14 19.85
C ILE A 33 0.00 13.88 18.71
N GLN A 34 1.28 13.63 19.01
CA GLN A 34 2.27 13.31 17.98
C GLN A 34 2.00 11.97 17.30
N SER A 35 1.58 10.94 18.05
CA SER A 35 1.21 9.66 17.44
C SER A 35 -0.03 9.79 16.57
N ASP A 36 -1.05 10.52 17.02
CA ASP A 36 -2.29 10.70 16.28
C ASP A 36 -2.07 11.54 15.01
N ALA A 37 -1.23 12.57 15.09
CA ALA A 37 -0.81 13.35 13.93
C ALA A 37 -0.11 12.46 12.88
N ARG A 38 0.81 11.59 13.31
CA ARG A 38 1.48 10.66 12.39
C ARG A 38 0.51 9.69 11.72
N LYS A 39 -0.49 9.19 12.46
CA LYS A 39 -1.53 8.31 11.89
C LYS A 39 -2.39 9.06 10.88
N ALA A 40 -2.76 10.31 11.17
CA ALA A 40 -3.48 11.17 10.23
C ALA A 40 -2.68 11.42 8.95
N ASP A 41 -1.38 11.69 9.06
CA ASP A 41 -0.49 11.87 7.90
C ASP A 41 -0.40 10.60 7.04
N LEU A 42 -0.33 9.40 7.65
CA LEU A 42 -0.36 8.14 6.91
C LEU A 42 -1.72 7.92 6.20
N GLN A 43 -2.83 8.31 6.84
CA GLN A 43 -4.14 8.26 6.20
C GLN A 43 -4.25 9.23 5.03
N GLN A 44 -3.70 10.43 5.17
CA GLN A 44 -3.61 11.43 4.09
C GLN A 44 -2.77 10.91 2.91
N LEU A 45 -1.64 10.27 3.20
CA LEU A 45 -0.80 9.62 2.19
C LEU A 45 -1.59 8.52 1.45
N ALA A 46 -2.32 7.66 2.17
CA ALA A 46 -3.16 6.65 1.56
C ALA A 46 -4.29 7.25 0.70
N ALA A 47 -4.91 8.34 1.13
CA ALA A 47 -5.92 9.06 0.35
C ALA A 47 -5.32 9.66 -0.94
N THR A 48 -4.11 10.20 -0.85
CA THR A 48 -3.39 10.75 -2.00
C THR A 48 -3.06 9.65 -3.02
N LEU A 49 -2.57 8.50 -2.56
CA LEU A 49 -2.33 7.35 -3.43
C LEU A 49 -3.63 6.92 -4.14
N LYS A 50 -4.75 6.77 -3.41
CA LYS A 50 -6.05 6.40 -4.00
C LYS A 50 -6.49 7.38 -5.08
N SER A 51 -6.41 8.68 -4.82
CA SER A 51 -6.76 9.73 -5.79
C SER A 51 -5.86 9.69 -7.03
N THR A 52 -4.56 9.47 -6.83
CA THR A 52 -3.57 9.39 -7.91
C THR A 52 -3.84 8.20 -8.82
N ILE A 53 -4.09 7.03 -8.24
CA ILE A 53 -4.41 5.80 -8.98
C ILE A 53 -5.70 5.97 -9.78
N ALA A 54 -6.74 6.56 -9.19
CA ALA A 54 -7.99 6.81 -9.89
C ALA A 54 -7.78 7.75 -11.10
N THR A 55 -6.90 8.74 -10.95
CA THR A 55 -6.54 9.66 -12.03
C THR A 55 -5.78 8.95 -13.16
N VAL A 56 -4.76 8.14 -12.83
CA VAL A 56 -4.02 7.34 -13.82
C VAL A 56 -4.94 6.35 -14.52
N ASN A 57 -5.86 5.72 -13.77
CA ASN A 57 -6.82 4.79 -14.33
C ASN A 57 -7.81 5.46 -15.29
N ALA A 58 -8.32 6.64 -14.94
CA ALA A 58 -9.15 7.43 -15.84
C ALA A 58 -8.41 7.77 -17.15
N LYS A 59 -7.12 8.15 -17.07
CA LYS A 59 -6.30 8.38 -18.26
C LYS A 59 -6.11 7.12 -19.09
N ALA A 60 -5.83 5.98 -18.44
CA ALA A 60 -5.70 4.70 -19.12
C ALA A 60 -7.00 4.30 -19.84
N MET A 61 -8.17 4.54 -19.25
CA MET A 61 -9.47 4.30 -19.89
C MET A 61 -9.70 5.20 -21.10
N ILE A 62 -9.30 6.47 -21.03
CA ILE A 62 -9.40 7.41 -22.16
C ILE A 62 -8.53 6.94 -23.34
N GLU A 63 -7.35 6.37 -23.03
CA GLU A 63 -6.44 5.82 -24.04
C GLU A 63 -6.76 4.37 -24.46
N GLY A 64 -7.79 3.73 -23.89
CA GLY A 64 -8.15 2.33 -24.19
C GLY A 64 -7.15 1.29 -23.65
N LYS A 65 -6.39 1.64 -22.62
CA LYS A 65 -5.34 0.82 -21.98
C LYS A 65 -5.77 0.22 -20.64
N GLU A 66 -7.04 0.28 -20.30
CA GLU A 66 -7.59 -0.20 -19.02
C GLU A 66 -7.48 -1.73 -18.83
N THR A 67 -7.24 -2.47 -19.90
CA THR A 67 -7.01 -3.93 -19.87
C THR A 67 -5.60 -4.33 -20.34
N ALA A 68 -4.73 -3.37 -20.64
CA ALA A 68 -3.39 -3.63 -21.12
C ALA A 68 -2.55 -4.29 -20.01
N LEU A 69 -1.96 -5.47 -20.29
CA LEU A 69 -1.18 -6.22 -19.30
C LEU A 69 0.08 -5.45 -18.84
N SER A 70 0.66 -4.66 -19.74
CA SER A 70 1.75 -3.73 -19.46
C SER A 70 1.73 -2.66 -20.55
N ASP A 71 1.73 -1.39 -20.15
CA ASP A 71 1.83 -0.24 -21.07
C ASP A 71 2.32 0.98 -20.28
N THR A 72 2.34 2.13 -20.94
CA THR A 72 2.59 3.44 -20.34
C THR A 72 1.48 4.42 -20.69
N VAL A 73 1.14 5.30 -19.75
CA VAL A 73 0.20 6.42 -19.94
C VAL A 73 0.87 7.66 -19.39
N ASP A 74 1.06 8.70 -20.21
CA ASP A 74 1.85 9.89 -19.84
C ASP A 74 3.24 9.54 -19.26
N GLY A 75 3.88 8.48 -19.79
CA GLY A 75 5.18 7.98 -19.30
C GLY A 75 5.12 7.25 -17.95
N ILE A 76 3.94 7.07 -17.36
CA ILE A 76 3.72 6.27 -16.14
C ILE A 76 3.53 4.82 -16.56
N ALA A 77 4.35 3.92 -16.01
CA ALA A 77 4.22 2.48 -16.21
C ALA A 77 2.94 1.95 -15.56
N ILE A 78 2.03 1.45 -16.38
CA ILE A 78 0.73 0.91 -15.98
C ILE A 78 0.62 -0.58 -16.31
N ALA A 79 -0.28 -1.24 -15.62
CA ALA A 79 -0.76 -2.57 -15.94
C ALA A 79 -2.20 -2.73 -15.45
N ASN A 80 -3.04 -3.32 -16.30
CA ASN A 80 -4.49 -3.36 -16.15
C ASN A 80 -5.11 -1.98 -15.87
N GLY A 81 -4.57 -0.94 -16.52
CA GLY A 81 -5.02 0.44 -16.32
C GLY A 81 -4.63 1.07 -14.99
N TYR A 82 -3.77 0.46 -14.18
CA TYR A 82 -3.33 1.01 -12.90
C TYR A 82 -1.81 1.18 -12.86
N PRO A 83 -1.27 2.17 -12.13
CA PRO A 83 0.17 2.35 -12.04
C PRO A 83 0.84 1.15 -11.35
N THR A 84 1.97 0.68 -11.87
CA THR A 84 2.70 -0.45 -11.27
C THR A 84 3.36 -0.04 -9.94
N ALA A 85 3.62 -0.95 -8.99
CA ALA A 85 4.36 -0.64 -7.75
C ALA A 85 5.87 -0.49 -8.00
N THR A 86 6.23 0.41 -8.90
CA THR A 86 7.59 0.71 -9.33
C THR A 86 7.85 2.21 -9.28
N ASN A 87 9.12 2.60 -9.43
CA ASN A 87 9.48 4.02 -9.53
C ASN A 87 8.87 4.68 -10.77
N SER A 88 8.81 3.97 -11.89
CA SER A 88 8.17 4.44 -13.13
C SER A 88 6.64 4.39 -13.11
N GLY A 89 6.05 3.68 -12.14
CA GLY A 89 4.60 3.58 -11.99
C GLY A 89 4.08 4.53 -10.91
N ILE A 90 3.71 3.98 -9.76
CA ILE A 90 3.05 4.72 -8.69
C ILE A 90 3.88 5.91 -8.19
N VAL A 91 5.20 5.81 -8.11
CA VAL A 91 6.04 6.93 -7.63
C VAL A 91 6.03 8.08 -8.61
N GLN A 92 6.24 7.80 -9.91
CA GLN A 92 6.19 8.81 -10.96
C GLN A 92 4.80 9.46 -11.09
N SER A 93 3.74 8.72 -10.77
CA SER A 93 2.37 9.27 -10.81
C SER A 93 2.08 10.29 -9.70
N LEU A 94 2.88 10.32 -8.63
CA LEU A 94 2.72 11.28 -7.54
C LEU A 94 3.34 12.63 -7.90
N ALA A 95 2.52 13.69 -7.91
CA ALA A 95 2.95 15.06 -8.19
C ALA A 95 4.06 15.58 -7.25
N SER A 96 4.31 14.91 -6.11
CA SER A 96 5.38 15.21 -5.16
C SER A 96 6.05 13.92 -4.71
N SER A 97 6.69 13.19 -5.62
CA SER A 97 7.42 11.94 -5.33
C SER A 97 8.45 12.06 -4.20
N ASN A 98 8.96 13.28 -3.95
CA ASN A 98 9.97 13.55 -2.92
C ASN A 98 9.38 13.83 -1.52
N ALA A 99 8.06 13.90 -1.37
CA ALA A 99 7.42 14.19 -0.09
C ALA A 99 7.47 12.99 0.88
N TRP A 100 7.60 11.77 0.36
CA TRP A 100 7.58 10.55 1.14
C TRP A 100 8.69 9.60 0.71
N TYR A 101 9.21 8.85 1.67
CA TYR A 101 10.16 7.79 1.38
C TYR A 101 9.41 6.58 0.85
N HIS A 102 9.90 5.98 -0.23
CA HIS A 102 9.27 4.81 -0.83
C HIS A 102 10.29 3.68 -1.00
N TYR A 103 9.84 2.45 -0.74
CA TYR A 103 10.69 1.26 -0.79
C TYR A 103 9.98 0.16 -1.56
N PRO A 104 10.55 -0.33 -2.68
CA PRO A 104 10.02 -1.51 -3.35
C PRO A 104 10.26 -2.74 -2.48
N ILE A 105 9.26 -3.59 -2.38
CA ILE A 105 9.33 -4.85 -1.65
C ILE A 105 9.34 -6.01 -2.63
N ASP A 106 10.35 -6.86 -2.49
CA ASP A 106 10.53 -8.03 -3.32
C ASP A 106 9.74 -9.19 -2.71
N ILE A 107 8.50 -9.33 -3.15
CA ILE A 107 7.57 -10.33 -2.64
C ILE A 107 8.12 -11.75 -2.84
N LYS A 108 8.89 -12.00 -3.90
CA LYS A 108 9.48 -13.33 -4.18
C LYS A 108 10.51 -13.71 -3.12
N LYS A 109 11.33 -12.75 -2.69
CA LYS A 109 12.29 -12.97 -1.59
C LYS A 109 11.59 -13.17 -0.24
N LEU A 110 10.41 -12.58 -0.04
CA LEU A 110 9.63 -12.75 1.18
C LEU A 110 8.85 -14.08 1.23
N ALA A 111 8.30 -14.53 0.10
CA ALA A 111 7.43 -15.71 -0.01
C ALA A 111 8.16 -17.07 -0.06
N LEU A 112 9.39 -17.16 0.44
CA LEU A 112 10.23 -18.38 0.40
C LEU A 112 10.75 -18.80 -0.99
N GLY A 113 10.86 -17.86 -1.95
CA GLY A 113 11.48 -18.11 -3.25
C GLY A 113 10.57 -18.77 -4.29
N ASP A 114 11.16 -19.28 -5.36
CA ASP A 114 10.45 -19.76 -6.56
C ASP A 114 9.49 -20.92 -6.30
N HIS A 115 9.68 -21.66 -5.20
CA HIS A 115 8.85 -22.79 -4.76
C HIS A 115 7.37 -22.41 -4.52
N PHE A 116 7.12 -21.21 -3.99
CA PHE A 116 5.76 -20.74 -3.76
C PHE A 116 4.98 -20.56 -5.07
N TRP A 117 5.65 -20.03 -6.11
CA TRP A 117 5.01 -19.80 -7.41
C TRP A 117 5.00 -21.05 -8.30
N SER A 118 6.01 -21.93 -8.21
CA SER A 118 6.09 -23.17 -9.02
C SER A 118 5.02 -24.20 -8.69
N ASP A 119 4.74 -24.42 -7.40
CA ASP A 119 3.87 -25.51 -6.96
C ASP A 119 2.38 -25.15 -7.00
N TRP A 120 2.08 -23.86 -6.83
CA TRP A 120 0.71 -23.37 -6.72
C TRP A 120 0.17 -22.72 -8.00
N ALA A 121 1.01 -21.97 -8.73
CA ALA A 121 0.61 -21.29 -9.97
C ALA A 121 1.10 -22.03 -11.24
N GLY A 122 2.01 -22.99 -11.09
CA GLY A 122 2.69 -23.68 -12.19
C GLY A 122 3.70 -22.77 -12.91
N ASN A 123 4.61 -23.36 -13.68
CA ASN A 123 5.66 -22.64 -14.45
C ASN A 123 5.13 -21.62 -15.51
N LYS A 124 3.81 -21.44 -15.64
CA LYS A 124 3.17 -20.57 -16.66
C LYS A 124 2.47 -19.32 -16.10
N LEU A 125 2.24 -19.21 -14.79
CA LEU A 125 1.71 -17.98 -14.20
C LEU A 125 2.85 -17.20 -13.56
N GLN A 126 3.55 -16.41 -14.37
CA GLN A 126 4.32 -15.28 -13.86
C GLN A 126 3.32 -14.22 -13.41
N LEU A 127 2.75 -14.40 -12.22
CA LEU A 127 1.96 -13.37 -11.55
C LEU A 127 2.94 -12.30 -11.13
N ASN A 128 3.21 -11.37 -12.03
CA ASN A 128 4.09 -10.29 -11.70
C ASN A 128 3.19 -9.26 -10.97
N THR A 129 3.57 -9.06 -9.72
CA THR A 129 2.84 -8.40 -8.65
C THR A 129 3.88 -7.54 -7.98
N GLY A 130 3.51 -6.30 -7.68
CA GLY A 130 4.37 -5.35 -7.05
C GLY A 130 3.87 -5.02 -5.67
N MET A 131 4.80 -4.76 -4.76
CA MET A 131 4.50 -4.18 -3.48
C MET A 131 5.46 -3.03 -3.23
N MET A 132 4.92 -1.88 -2.88
CA MET A 132 5.68 -0.70 -2.51
C MET A 132 5.18 -0.19 -1.17
N VAL A 133 6.12 0.24 -0.35
CA VAL A 133 5.86 0.78 0.97
C VAL A 133 6.25 2.25 0.98
N PHE A 134 5.33 3.12 1.41
CA PHE A 134 5.55 4.54 1.57
C PHE A 134 5.60 4.90 3.06
N SER A 135 6.61 5.64 3.49
CA SER A 135 6.82 6.02 4.88
C SER A 135 7.09 7.52 5.02
N LEU A 136 6.68 8.06 6.17
CA LEU A 136 6.96 9.44 6.59
C LEU A 136 8.40 9.59 7.11
N LYS A 137 9.10 8.48 7.37
CA LYS A 137 10.48 8.46 7.87
C LYS A 137 11.42 7.78 6.89
N ASN A 138 12.68 8.20 6.90
CA ASN A 138 13.72 7.52 6.16
C ASN A 138 14.03 6.17 6.81
N LEU A 139 13.83 5.09 6.07
CA LEU A 139 14.12 3.70 6.42
C LEU A 139 15.28 3.13 5.57
N SER A 140 16.07 3.98 4.91
CA SER A 140 17.23 3.55 4.14
C SER A 140 18.22 2.76 5.00
N GLY A 141 18.76 1.67 4.47
CA GLY A 141 19.69 0.79 5.17
C GLY A 141 19.03 -0.32 6.00
N LEU A 142 17.70 -0.34 6.10
CA LEU A 142 16.96 -1.46 6.70
C LEU A 142 16.64 -2.54 5.65
N THR A 143 16.59 -3.78 6.10
CA THR A 143 16.08 -4.91 5.30
C THR A 143 14.55 -4.82 5.15
N GLN A 144 14.00 -5.45 4.10
CA GLN A 144 12.55 -5.50 3.86
C GLN A 144 11.79 -6.05 5.07
N SER A 145 12.30 -7.11 5.69
CA SER A 145 11.70 -7.70 6.90
C SER A 145 11.69 -6.75 8.10
N GLN A 146 12.72 -5.89 8.25
CA GLN A 146 12.76 -4.89 9.32
C GLN A 146 11.74 -3.77 9.07
N ILE A 147 11.65 -3.28 7.81
CA ILE A 147 10.66 -2.28 7.40
C ILE A 147 9.25 -2.79 7.73
N LEU A 148 8.92 -4.01 7.29
CA LEU A 148 7.58 -4.56 7.45
C LEU A 148 7.21 -4.88 8.91
N ASN A 149 8.18 -5.24 9.76
CA ASN A 149 7.91 -5.65 11.15
C ASN A 149 7.86 -4.50 12.16
N ARG A 150 8.67 -3.44 11.98
CA ARG A 150 8.96 -2.48 13.06
C ARG A 150 8.48 -1.06 12.81
N HIS A 151 7.99 -0.76 11.61
CA HIS A 151 7.66 0.60 11.22
C HIS A 151 6.23 0.70 10.72
N CYS A 152 5.68 1.90 10.83
CA CYS A 152 4.41 2.24 10.20
C CYS A 152 4.62 2.89 8.82
N TYR A 153 3.67 2.59 7.94
CA TYR A 153 3.75 2.93 6.53
C TYR A 153 2.40 2.78 5.85
N VAL A 154 2.32 3.28 4.62
CA VAL A 154 1.24 2.96 3.69
C VAL A 154 1.77 1.94 2.69
N MET A 155 1.10 0.81 2.60
CA MET A 155 1.39 -0.24 1.65
C MET A 155 0.54 -0.08 0.40
N TYR A 156 1.18 -0.17 -0.74
CA TYR A 156 0.62 -0.22 -2.06
C TYR A 156 0.93 -1.58 -2.68
N PHE A 157 -0.09 -2.32 -3.10
CA PHE A 157 0.05 -3.63 -3.71
C PHE A 157 -0.69 -3.65 -5.03
N ASP A 158 -0.02 -3.92 -6.14
CA ASP A 158 -0.64 -4.10 -7.46
C ASP A 158 -0.50 -5.54 -7.94
N LEU A 159 -1.56 -6.06 -8.55
CA LEU A 159 -1.51 -7.34 -9.25
C LEU A 159 -1.25 -7.07 -10.73
N ALA A 160 -0.01 -6.69 -11.03
CA ALA A 160 0.34 -6.16 -12.32
C ALA A 160 1.82 -6.42 -12.60
N ALA A 161 2.07 -7.10 -13.71
CA ALA A 161 3.38 -7.59 -14.01
C ALA A 161 3.33 -8.83 -14.93
N GLY A 162 4.08 -8.79 -16.03
CA GLY A 162 4.38 -9.89 -16.92
C GLY A 162 4.90 -9.25 -18.19
N ASP A 163 6.23 -9.26 -18.39
CA ASP A 163 6.76 -9.09 -19.73
C ASP A 163 6.11 -10.18 -20.57
N ALA A 164 5.31 -9.77 -21.55
CA ALA A 164 4.74 -10.70 -22.50
C ALA A 164 5.91 -11.38 -23.21
N ALA A 165 6.10 -12.68 -22.97
CA ALA A 165 6.71 -13.53 -23.97
C ALA A 165 5.87 -13.32 -25.25
N SER A 166 6.49 -12.68 -26.23
CA SER A 166 5.92 -12.36 -27.54
C SER A 166 5.18 -13.57 -28.10
N GLY A 167 3.85 -13.51 -28.15
CA GLY A 167 3.08 -14.67 -28.58
C GLY A 167 1.59 -14.53 -28.41
N LYS A 168 0.97 -13.65 -29.22
CA LYS A 168 -0.44 -13.64 -29.62
C LYS A 168 -1.49 -13.81 -28.50
N ALA A 169 -2.10 -12.70 -28.11
CA ALA A 169 -3.53 -12.66 -27.81
C ALA A 169 -4.08 -11.24 -27.97
N GLN A 170 -4.17 -10.77 -29.21
CA GLN A 170 -5.10 -9.70 -29.53
C GLN A 170 -6.47 -10.36 -29.70
N SER A 171 -7.32 -10.29 -28.68
CA SER A 171 -8.73 -10.62 -28.85
C SER A 171 -9.52 -9.33 -29.09
N ASN A 172 -9.83 -9.08 -30.36
CA ASN A 172 -10.89 -8.17 -30.76
C ASN A 172 -12.19 -8.66 -30.10
N ALA A 173 -12.67 -7.97 -29.07
CA ALA A 173 -13.90 -8.32 -28.39
C ALA A 173 -15.10 -7.60 -29.05
N ASN A 174 -15.40 -7.98 -30.29
CA ASN A 174 -16.73 -7.83 -30.87
C ASN A 174 -17.41 -9.20 -30.82
N ASP A 175 -17.93 -9.59 -29.66
CA ASP A 175 -18.83 -10.74 -29.58
C ASP A 175 -19.71 -10.63 -28.33
N GLY A 176 -21.01 -10.43 -28.53
CA GLY A 176 -22.03 -10.32 -27.48
C GLY A 176 -22.33 -11.64 -26.75
N LYS A 177 -21.31 -12.26 -26.15
CA LYS A 177 -21.44 -13.47 -25.33
C LYS A 177 -21.16 -13.15 -23.86
N SER A 178 -22.20 -13.30 -23.03
CA SER A 178 -22.23 -13.23 -21.56
C SER A 178 -20.93 -12.80 -20.87
N THR A 179 -20.78 -11.49 -20.71
CA THR A 179 -19.64 -10.79 -20.08
C THR A 179 -19.45 -11.12 -18.59
N SER A 180 -20.38 -11.84 -17.96
CA SER A 180 -20.33 -12.22 -16.54
C SER A 180 -19.47 -13.46 -16.26
N GLY A 181 -19.34 -14.38 -17.22
CA GLY A 181 -18.69 -15.68 -17.01
C GLY A 181 -17.16 -15.60 -16.85
N TRP A 182 -16.49 -14.78 -17.67
CA TRP A 182 -15.03 -14.63 -17.63
C TRP A 182 -14.58 -13.76 -16.44
N ARG A 183 -15.34 -12.70 -16.12
CA ARG A 183 -15.10 -11.85 -14.95
C ARG A 183 -15.18 -12.66 -13.66
N ASN A 184 -16.19 -13.53 -13.53
CA ASN A 184 -16.28 -14.40 -12.37
C ASN A 184 -15.09 -15.37 -12.28
N LYS A 185 -14.68 -16.00 -13.39
CA LYS A 185 -13.48 -16.88 -13.39
C LYS A 185 -12.20 -16.14 -12.98
N LEU A 186 -11.99 -14.94 -13.50
CA LEU A 186 -10.83 -14.12 -13.15
C LEU A 186 -10.85 -13.67 -11.68
N TYR A 187 -12.03 -13.32 -11.16
CA TYR A 187 -12.21 -12.96 -9.75
C TYR A 187 -11.88 -14.14 -8.84
N GLN A 188 -12.36 -15.34 -9.19
CA GLN A 188 -12.05 -16.57 -8.44
C GLN A 188 -10.56 -16.90 -8.50
N LEU A 189 -9.89 -16.69 -9.64
CA LEU A 189 -8.44 -16.83 -9.74
C LEU A 189 -7.72 -15.86 -8.80
N HIS A 190 -8.08 -14.56 -8.87
CA HIS A 190 -7.54 -13.52 -8.00
C HIS A 190 -7.73 -13.83 -6.52
N LYS A 191 -8.94 -14.21 -6.13
CA LYS A 191 -9.27 -14.63 -4.76
C LYS A 191 -8.38 -15.79 -4.32
N LYS A 192 -8.17 -16.78 -5.19
CA LYS A 192 -7.29 -17.92 -4.92
C LYS A 192 -5.83 -17.50 -4.72
N ILE A 193 -5.31 -16.57 -5.52
CA ILE A 193 -3.93 -16.00 -5.40
C ILE A 193 -3.73 -15.36 -4.03
N TRP A 194 -4.69 -14.55 -3.61
CA TRP A 194 -4.63 -13.92 -2.30
C TRP A 194 -4.71 -14.95 -1.18
N GLN A 195 -5.77 -15.76 -1.16
CA GLN A 195 -6.08 -16.63 -0.02
C GLN A 195 -5.10 -17.77 0.16
N LYS A 196 -4.65 -18.39 -0.92
CA LYS A 196 -3.71 -19.52 -0.85
C LYS A 196 -2.25 -19.10 -0.95
N GLY A 197 -2.00 -17.83 -1.24
CA GLY A 197 -0.68 -17.35 -1.60
C GLY A 197 -0.18 -16.17 -0.80
N ILE A 198 -0.57 -14.97 -1.24
CA ILE A 198 -0.11 -13.71 -0.65
C ILE A 198 -0.41 -13.67 0.85
N CYS A 199 -1.63 -14.02 1.26
CA CYS A 199 -2.03 -14.01 2.67
C CYS A 199 -1.14 -14.89 3.56
N PRO A 200 -1.02 -16.22 3.33
CA PRO A 200 -0.23 -17.08 4.21
C PRO A 200 1.29 -16.91 4.10
N TYR A 201 1.83 -16.61 2.92
CA TYR A 201 3.29 -16.64 2.70
C TYR A 201 3.94 -15.26 2.67
N VAL A 202 3.22 -14.21 2.28
CA VAL A 202 3.76 -12.84 2.19
C VAL A 202 3.32 -12.01 3.38
N LEU A 203 2.04 -12.05 3.76
CA LEU A 203 1.49 -11.13 4.75
C LEU A 203 1.54 -11.68 6.18
N LYS A 204 1.16 -12.95 6.37
CA LYS A 204 1.08 -13.59 7.68
C LYS A 204 2.40 -13.60 8.47
N PRO A 205 3.59 -13.81 7.86
CA PRO A 205 4.86 -13.74 8.60
C PRO A 205 5.11 -12.38 9.28
N PHE A 206 4.50 -11.31 8.76
CA PHE A 206 4.63 -9.94 9.26
C PHE A 206 3.38 -9.44 10.00
N LYS A 207 2.40 -10.34 10.24
CA LYS A 207 1.07 -10.04 10.81
C LYS A 207 0.28 -9.00 10.00
N LEU A 208 0.51 -8.94 8.69
CA LEU A 208 -0.14 -7.99 7.79
C LEU A 208 -1.46 -8.50 7.23
N ASP A 209 -1.74 -9.79 7.39
CA ASP A 209 -2.97 -10.43 6.91
C ASP A 209 -4.24 -9.80 7.51
N SER A 210 -4.18 -9.34 8.77
CA SER A 210 -5.27 -8.65 9.49
C SER A 210 -5.77 -7.39 8.77
N TYR A 211 -4.91 -6.73 8.00
CA TYR A 211 -5.26 -5.52 7.24
C TYR A 211 -6.10 -5.83 5.98
N PHE A 212 -6.18 -7.09 5.59
CA PHE A 212 -6.80 -7.55 4.35
C PHE A 212 -8.00 -8.44 4.64
N THR A 213 -9.19 -7.93 4.33
CA THR A 213 -10.45 -8.67 4.46
C THR A 213 -10.44 -9.94 3.61
N ILE A 214 -9.82 -9.91 2.43
CA ILE A 214 -9.71 -11.07 1.52
C ILE A 214 -8.99 -12.26 2.15
N CYS A 215 -8.08 -12.02 3.10
CA CYS A 215 -7.36 -13.08 3.83
C CYS A 215 -8.23 -13.83 4.84
N HIS A 216 -9.35 -13.24 5.26
CA HIS A 216 -10.24 -13.77 6.29
C HIS A 216 -11.60 -14.23 5.74
N GLN A 217 -11.85 -14.03 4.45
CA GLN A 217 -13.10 -14.45 3.82
C GLN A 217 -13.16 -15.97 3.66
N PRO A 218 -14.29 -16.63 3.96
CA PRO A 218 -14.46 -18.05 3.73
C PRO A 218 -14.24 -18.40 2.26
N THR A 219 -13.53 -19.51 2.03
CA THR A 219 -13.19 -20.04 0.70
C THR A 219 -14.41 -20.54 -0.06
N GLU A 220 -15.48 -20.91 0.66
CA GLU A 220 -16.70 -21.47 0.09
C GLU A 220 -17.91 -20.58 0.38
N GLY A 221 -18.42 -20.00 -0.69
CA GLY A 221 -19.65 -19.23 -0.71
C GLY A 221 -19.83 -18.76 -2.15
N LYS A 222 -20.93 -19.18 -2.79
CA LYS A 222 -21.41 -18.56 -4.02
C LYS A 222 -21.87 -17.15 -3.68
N GLY A 223 -20.92 -16.26 -3.41
CA GLY A 223 -21.18 -14.84 -3.46
C GLY A 223 -21.44 -14.54 -4.93
N SER A 224 -22.71 -14.43 -5.31
CA SER A 224 -23.05 -13.66 -6.49
C SER A 224 -22.38 -12.31 -6.30
N ALA A 225 -21.41 -12.03 -7.17
CA ALA A 225 -20.95 -10.68 -7.38
C ALA A 225 -22.21 -9.84 -7.67
N GLY A 226 -22.74 -9.15 -6.67
CA GLY A 226 -23.62 -8.02 -6.95
C GLY A 226 -22.87 -7.06 -7.85
N ASP A 227 -23.59 -6.21 -8.57
CA ASP A 227 -23.07 -5.33 -9.62
C ASP A 227 -21.92 -4.39 -9.17
N ASN A 228 -21.59 -4.37 -7.88
CA ASN A 228 -20.40 -3.78 -7.26
C ASN A 228 -19.25 -4.79 -7.06
N LEU A 229 -18.87 -5.52 -8.12
CA LEU A 229 -17.65 -6.33 -8.09
C LEU A 229 -16.45 -5.36 -7.96
N PRO A 230 -15.57 -5.49 -6.94
CA PRO A 230 -14.36 -4.68 -6.87
C PRO A 230 -13.65 -4.78 -8.22
N SER A 231 -13.25 -3.64 -8.79
CA SER A 231 -12.54 -3.60 -10.07
C SER A 231 -11.43 -4.63 -10.01
N LEU A 232 -11.54 -5.65 -10.86
CA LEU A 232 -10.90 -6.95 -10.65
C LEU A 232 -9.37 -6.92 -10.50
N ASN A 233 -8.74 -5.80 -10.85
CA ASN A 233 -7.31 -5.59 -10.85
C ASN A 233 -6.92 -4.27 -10.16
N ALA A 234 -7.80 -3.63 -9.39
CA ALA A 234 -7.41 -2.42 -8.68
C ALA A 234 -6.35 -2.75 -7.63
N PRO A 235 -5.32 -1.91 -7.52
CA PRO A 235 -4.32 -2.08 -6.51
C PRO A 235 -4.92 -1.87 -5.11
N MET A 236 -4.37 -2.60 -4.14
CA MET A 236 -4.77 -2.50 -2.75
C MET A 236 -3.90 -1.49 -2.02
N ILE A 237 -4.53 -0.57 -1.31
CA ILE A 237 -3.86 0.38 -0.42
C ILE A 237 -4.27 0.10 1.02
N LYS A 238 -3.28 -0.07 1.89
CA LYS A 238 -3.50 -0.26 3.33
C LYS A 238 -2.54 0.57 4.16
N VAL A 239 -3.10 1.27 5.14
CA VAL A 239 -2.33 1.95 6.18
C VAL A 239 -1.97 0.92 7.25
N VAL A 240 -0.69 0.79 7.57
CA VAL A 240 -0.16 -0.04 8.65
C VAL A 240 0.34 0.91 9.73
N ASP A 241 -0.49 1.17 10.74
CA ASP A 241 -0.27 2.17 11.78
C ASP A 241 -0.17 1.60 13.20
N ASP A 242 -0.36 0.29 13.37
CA ASP A 242 -0.15 -0.44 14.63
C ASP A 242 1.31 -0.42 15.11
N LYS A 243 2.23 -0.08 14.20
CA LYS A 243 3.68 0.03 14.40
C LYS A 243 4.17 1.49 14.47
N CYS A 244 3.24 2.44 14.59
CA CYS A 244 3.51 3.84 14.96
C CYS A 244 3.48 3.97 16.49
#